data_AF-A0A3A1XQ06-F1
#
_entry.id   AF-A0A3A1XQ06-F1
#
_cell.length_a   1.000
_cell.length_b   1.000
_cell.length_c   1.000
_cell.angle_alpha   90.00
_cell.angle_beta   90.00
_cell.angle_gamma   90.00
#
_symmetry.space_group_name_H-M   'P 1'
#
loop_
_entity.id
_entity.type
_entity.pdbx_description
1 polymer ?
#
loop_
_entity_poly.entity_id
_entity_poly.type
_entity_poly.pdbx_seq_one_letter_code
_entity_poly.pdbx_strand_id
1 'polypeptide(L)'
;DIKLADGTVISKGSRIDGSGVDAGYFTFTEANGAFTVEATQQFLDIASAMDSDLSWTAYVQMTRLGVSDRVENTFVETMNDVERESNMVWTKTPDQTPAIKLIKYDAASGLEAGDRNTPSEALKSTKNGTKIVFRIINTGKVNLTKITLDDKTIAGSGTVTNLEYPANWSNLVLKPGEYVEVKGTLTGMNTMNHTDRGHTTGTPIVPCASHNDHPFDPNGGDNGNGGNTGVCYDTPVEDSDDWNGVTAAPLAQTGSAVVSIAIAALAALGAGASIMITKRNKENARKH
;
A
#
# COMPACT_ATOMS: atom_id res chain seq x y z
N ASP A 1 20.56 -40.74 30.52
CA ASP A 1 21.42 -39.97 31.43
C ASP A 1 22.87 -40.23 31.09
N ILE A 2 23.73 -39.23 31.22
CA ILE A 2 25.19 -39.34 31.06
C ILE A 2 25.77 -39.50 32.46
N LYS A 3 26.61 -40.51 32.68
CA LYS A 3 27.32 -40.73 33.94
C LYS A 3 28.77 -40.34 33.77
N LEU A 4 29.23 -39.35 34.52
CA LEU A 4 30.62 -38.91 34.52
C LEU A 4 31.48 -39.81 35.42
N ALA A 5 32.80 -39.79 35.20
CA ALA A 5 33.75 -40.62 35.95
C ALA A 5 33.79 -40.31 37.46
N ASP A 6 33.41 -39.10 37.86
CA ASP A 6 33.31 -38.66 39.26
C ASP A 6 32.00 -39.11 39.95
N GLY A 7 31.13 -39.83 39.22
CA GLY A 7 29.82 -40.30 39.70
C GLY A 7 28.68 -39.30 39.48
N THR A 8 28.94 -38.12 38.93
CA THR A 8 27.90 -37.14 38.57
C THR A 8 27.00 -37.70 37.47
N VAL A 9 25.69 -37.48 37.60
CA VAL A 9 24.70 -37.89 36.61
C VAL A 9 24.06 -36.67 35.97
N ILE A 10 24.20 -36.55 34.65
CA ILE A 10 23.50 -35.56 33.84
C ILE A 10 22.23 -36.22 33.28
N SER A 11 21.08 -35.73 33.69
CA SER A 11 19.79 -36.29 33.28
C SER A 11 19.54 -36.13 31.78
N LYS A 12 18.80 -37.08 31.19
CA LYS A 12 18.31 -36.97 29.82
C LYS A 12 17.50 -35.67 29.66
N GLY A 13 17.77 -34.94 28.56
CA GLY A 13 17.12 -33.66 28.26
C GLY A 13 17.79 -32.45 28.91
N SER A 14 18.81 -32.64 29.75
CA SER A 14 19.63 -31.53 30.24
C SER A 14 20.43 -30.88 29.11
N ARG A 15 20.54 -29.56 29.14
CA ARG A 15 21.49 -28.81 28.31
C ARG A 15 22.90 -29.14 28.81
N ILE A 16 23.73 -29.69 27.93
CA ILE A 16 25.08 -30.17 28.29
C ILE A 16 26.19 -29.20 27.87
N ASP A 17 25.92 -28.31 26.92
CA ASP A 17 26.84 -27.29 26.43
C ASP A 17 26.10 -26.21 25.61
N GLY A 18 26.80 -25.14 25.22
CA GLY A 18 26.30 -24.06 24.37
C GLY A 18 25.75 -22.84 25.15
N SER A 19 24.69 -22.23 24.63
CA SER A 19 24.16 -20.97 25.22
C SER A 19 23.83 -21.14 26.71
N GLY A 20 24.49 -20.38 27.57
CA GLY A 20 24.30 -20.40 29.03
C GLY A 20 24.91 -21.60 29.77
N VAL A 21 25.60 -22.53 29.09
CA VAL A 21 26.31 -23.67 29.67
C VAL A 21 27.63 -23.86 28.93
N ASP A 22 28.77 -23.58 29.55
CA ASP A 22 30.09 -23.68 28.91
C ASP A 22 30.87 -24.86 29.51
N ALA A 23 30.57 -26.06 29.02
CA ALA A 23 31.20 -27.29 29.51
C ALA A 23 32.44 -27.68 28.70
N GLY A 24 32.62 -27.10 27.50
CA GLY A 24 33.72 -27.40 26.59
C GLY A 24 33.60 -28.78 25.93
N TYR A 25 32.39 -29.35 25.88
CA TYR A 25 32.12 -30.63 25.23
C TYR A 25 31.98 -30.51 23.71
N PHE A 26 31.63 -29.33 23.20
CA PHE A 26 31.45 -29.10 21.77
C PHE A 26 32.09 -27.79 21.32
N THR A 27 32.62 -27.78 20.09
CA THR A 27 33.00 -26.56 19.38
C THR A 27 31.97 -26.22 18.31
N PHE A 28 31.72 -24.93 18.12
CA PHE A 28 30.87 -24.40 17.05
C PHE A 28 31.71 -23.53 16.12
N THR A 29 31.68 -23.82 14.83
CA THR A 29 32.29 -22.97 13.80
C THR A 29 31.29 -22.66 12.71
N GLU A 30 31.36 -21.46 12.16
CA GLU A 30 30.52 -21.03 11.03
C GLU A 30 31.42 -20.47 9.92
N ALA A 31 31.22 -20.96 8.70
CA ALA A 31 31.91 -20.46 7.53
C ALA A 31 31.07 -20.71 6.28
N ASN A 32 31.06 -19.74 5.36
CA ASN A 32 30.43 -19.88 4.04
C ASN A 32 28.96 -20.31 4.06
N GLY A 33 28.19 -19.92 5.08
CA GLY A 33 26.77 -20.27 5.21
C GLY A 33 26.50 -21.68 5.72
N ALA A 34 27.52 -22.37 6.23
CA ALA A 34 27.39 -23.63 6.95
C ALA A 34 27.97 -23.49 8.36
N PHE A 35 27.42 -24.26 9.31
CA PHE A 35 27.97 -24.39 10.64
C PHE A 35 28.37 -25.85 10.91
N THR A 36 29.39 -26.03 11.74
CA THR A 36 29.84 -27.34 12.22
C THR A 36 29.78 -27.36 13.74
N VAL A 37 29.13 -28.38 14.29
CA VAL A 37 29.17 -28.72 15.72
C VAL A 37 30.01 -29.98 15.86
N GLU A 38 31.13 -29.87 16.56
CA GLU A 38 32.10 -30.96 16.69
C GLU A 38 32.30 -31.30 18.17
N ALA A 39 32.23 -32.59 18.50
CA ALA A 39 32.51 -33.06 19.85
C ALA A 39 34.00 -32.93 20.16
N THR A 40 34.34 -32.35 21.30
CA THR A 40 35.74 -32.28 21.76
C THR A 40 36.21 -33.63 22.25
N GLN A 41 37.52 -33.82 22.33
CA GLN A 41 38.10 -35.04 22.90
C GLN A 41 37.56 -35.33 24.31
N GLN A 42 37.33 -34.29 25.12
CA GLN A 42 36.75 -34.43 26.45
C GLN A 42 35.38 -35.11 26.42
N PHE A 43 34.51 -34.75 25.46
CA PHE A 43 33.22 -35.40 25.31
C PHE A 43 33.34 -36.83 24.77
N LEU A 44 34.25 -37.05 23.82
CA LEU A 44 34.51 -38.38 23.26
C LEU A 44 35.08 -39.36 24.30
N ASP A 45 35.89 -38.88 25.24
CA ASP A 45 36.42 -39.68 26.35
C ASP A 45 35.28 -40.12 27.29
N ILE A 46 34.32 -39.23 27.58
CA ILE A 46 33.11 -39.57 28.34
C ILE A 46 32.30 -40.62 27.59
N ALA A 47 32.03 -40.39 26.30
CA ALA A 47 31.25 -41.32 25.47
C ALA A 47 31.91 -42.71 25.39
N SER A 48 33.23 -42.77 25.30
CA SER A 48 33.99 -44.02 25.21
C SER A 48 34.03 -44.80 26.51
N ALA A 49 33.89 -44.13 27.66
CA ALA A 49 33.89 -44.75 28.98
C ALA A 49 32.51 -45.25 29.43
N MET A 50 31.46 -44.98 28.66
CA MET A 50 30.09 -45.36 29.02
C MET A 50 29.72 -46.78 28.53
N ASP A 51 29.10 -47.55 29.42
CA ASP A 51 28.54 -48.88 29.12
C ASP A 51 27.10 -48.83 28.56
N SER A 52 26.59 -47.63 28.25
CA SER A 52 25.22 -47.39 27.80
C SER A 52 25.15 -46.44 26.61
N ASP A 53 24.11 -46.56 25.81
CA ASP A 53 23.86 -45.66 24.67
C ASP A 53 23.90 -44.19 25.08
N LEU A 54 24.70 -43.41 24.35
CA LEU A 54 24.77 -41.96 24.46
C LEU A 54 24.25 -41.34 23.15
N SER A 55 23.37 -40.36 23.29
CA SER A 55 22.86 -39.56 22.18
C SER A 55 22.82 -38.10 22.59
N TRP A 56 23.12 -37.21 21.67
CA TRP A 56 22.97 -35.77 21.84
C TRP A 56 22.26 -35.17 20.63
N THR A 57 21.81 -33.93 20.74
CA THR A 57 21.14 -33.21 19.66
C THR A 57 21.58 -31.75 19.72
N ALA A 58 22.08 -31.22 18.60
CA ALA A 58 22.34 -29.79 18.47
C ALA A 58 21.05 -29.06 18.12
N TYR A 59 20.77 -27.99 18.86
CA TYR A 59 19.72 -27.02 18.52
C TYR A 59 20.41 -25.73 18.09
N VAL A 60 20.14 -25.29 16.87
CA VAL A 60 20.74 -24.07 16.30
C VAL A 60 19.65 -23.05 16.06
N GLN A 61 19.81 -21.87 16.66
CA GLN A 61 18.88 -20.76 16.49
C GLN A 61 19.25 -19.98 15.24
N MET A 62 18.28 -19.85 14.34
CA MET A 62 18.43 -19.12 13.08
C MET A 62 17.42 -17.98 12.99
N THR A 63 17.89 -16.80 12.60
CA THR A 63 17.00 -15.67 12.29
C THR A 63 16.80 -15.58 10.78
N ARG A 64 15.54 -15.48 10.35
CA ARG A 64 15.21 -15.26 8.94
C ARG A 64 15.48 -13.80 8.59
N LEU A 65 16.28 -13.57 7.55
CA LEU A 65 16.73 -12.22 7.19
C LEU A 65 15.91 -11.56 6.08
N GLY A 66 15.02 -12.30 5.42
CA GLY A 66 14.22 -11.76 4.32
C GLY A 66 13.17 -12.72 3.81
N VAL A 67 12.35 -12.19 2.90
CA VAL A 67 11.34 -12.94 2.16
C VAL A 67 12.02 -14.00 1.31
N SER A 68 11.47 -15.21 1.36
CA SER A 68 11.93 -16.31 0.53
C SER A 68 10.79 -17.31 0.34
N ASP A 69 10.56 -17.74 -0.89
CA ASP A 69 9.58 -18.79 -1.17
C ASP A 69 10.02 -20.15 -0.63
N ARG A 70 11.34 -20.36 -0.47
CA ARG A 70 11.90 -21.63 -0.03
C ARG A 70 13.30 -21.44 0.58
N VAL A 71 13.42 -21.81 1.84
CA VAL A 71 14.70 -21.92 2.57
C VAL A 71 14.85 -23.36 3.01
N GLU A 72 15.88 -24.03 2.51
CA GLU A 72 16.15 -25.45 2.77
C GLU A 72 17.25 -25.61 3.80
N ASN A 73 17.21 -26.72 4.53
CA ASN A 73 18.27 -27.11 5.45
C ASN A 73 18.46 -28.64 5.42
N THR A 74 19.73 -29.05 5.44
CA THR A 74 20.18 -30.44 5.61
C THR A 74 21.41 -30.42 6.52
N PHE A 75 21.77 -31.56 7.08
CA PHE A 75 23.05 -31.73 7.76
C PHE A 75 23.63 -33.12 7.48
N VAL A 76 24.94 -33.23 7.66
CA VAL A 76 25.67 -34.50 7.62
C VAL A 76 26.15 -34.78 9.03
N GLU A 77 25.82 -35.95 9.57
CA GLU A 77 26.42 -36.47 10.79
C GLU A 77 27.61 -37.35 10.41
N THR A 78 28.79 -37.06 10.97
CA THR A 78 29.97 -37.93 10.84
C THR A 78 30.26 -38.57 12.19
N MET A 79 30.26 -39.90 12.24
CA MET A 79 30.54 -40.66 13.45
C MET A 79 31.47 -41.83 13.13
N ASN A 80 32.65 -41.86 13.76
CA ASN A 80 33.70 -42.85 13.49
C ASN A 80 34.01 -42.97 11.98
N ASP A 81 34.24 -41.82 11.34
CA ASP A 81 34.49 -41.69 9.89
C ASP A 81 33.36 -42.15 8.97
N VAL A 82 32.16 -42.39 9.51
CA VAL A 82 30.96 -42.73 8.72
C VAL A 82 30.04 -41.54 8.64
N GLU A 83 29.79 -41.07 7.42
CA GLU A 83 28.84 -40.00 7.10
C GLU A 83 27.40 -40.52 7.00
N ARG A 84 26.46 -39.73 7.52
CA ARG A 84 25.01 -39.97 7.44
C ARG A 84 24.30 -38.66 7.12
N GLU A 85 23.67 -38.63 5.95
CA GLU A 85 22.85 -37.50 5.51
C GLU A 85 21.52 -37.45 6.26
N SER A 86 21.11 -36.26 6.67
CA SER A 86 19.77 -36.03 7.20
C SER A 86 18.72 -36.00 6.08
N ASN A 87 17.44 -36.03 6.47
CA ASN A 87 16.40 -35.56 5.56
C ASN A 87 16.53 -34.05 5.32
N MET A 88 16.06 -33.58 4.16
CA MET A 88 15.90 -32.16 3.89
C MET A 88 14.63 -31.63 4.57
N VAL A 89 14.74 -30.49 5.21
CA VAL A 89 13.60 -29.67 5.66
C VAL A 89 13.57 -28.38 4.86
N TRP A 90 12.38 -27.81 4.70
CA TRP A 90 12.24 -26.50 4.06
C TRP A 90 11.16 -25.67 4.72
N THR A 91 11.29 -24.35 4.59
CA THR A 91 10.34 -23.37 5.11
C THR A 91 10.14 -22.24 4.10
N LYS A 92 9.02 -21.53 4.20
CA LYS A 92 8.73 -20.32 3.42
C LYS A 92 8.65 -19.12 4.35
N THR A 93 9.20 -18.00 3.91
CA THR A 93 9.11 -16.70 4.58
C THR A 93 8.28 -15.78 3.69
N PRO A 94 6.98 -15.58 4.01
CA PRO A 94 6.10 -14.79 3.17
C PRO A 94 6.50 -13.30 3.20
N ASP A 95 6.19 -12.60 2.11
CA ASP A 95 6.20 -11.14 2.11
C ASP A 95 5.01 -10.65 2.94
N GLN A 96 5.30 -9.88 3.99
CA GLN A 96 4.31 -9.37 4.91
C GLN A 96 4.11 -7.86 4.78
N THR A 97 4.62 -7.24 3.70
CA THR A 97 4.55 -5.79 3.48
C THR A 97 3.08 -5.31 3.36
N PRO A 98 2.57 -4.50 4.29
CA PRO A 98 1.24 -3.92 4.17
C PRO A 98 1.25 -2.68 3.26
N ALA A 99 0.15 -2.44 2.53
CA ALA A 99 -0.05 -1.22 1.78
C ALA A 99 -1.54 -1.00 1.49
N ILE A 100 -1.96 0.27 1.50
CA ILE A 100 -3.31 0.70 1.18
C ILE A 100 -3.23 1.81 0.13
N LYS A 101 -4.22 1.88 -0.76
CA LYS A 101 -4.37 2.94 -1.75
C LYS A 101 -5.79 3.50 -1.66
N LEU A 102 -5.91 4.82 -1.66
CA LEU A 102 -7.16 5.53 -1.89
C LEU A 102 -7.15 6.11 -3.30
N ILE A 103 -8.27 5.96 -4.00
CA ILE A 103 -8.55 6.65 -5.26
C ILE A 103 -9.91 7.30 -5.15
N LYS A 104 -10.00 8.58 -5.46
CA LYS A 104 -11.15 9.42 -5.21
C LYS A 104 -11.59 10.02 -6.54
N TYR A 105 -12.77 9.65 -7.00
CA TYR A 105 -13.17 9.96 -8.37
C TYR A 105 -14.64 10.31 -8.53
N ASP A 106 -14.98 11.05 -9.59
CA ASP A 106 -16.38 11.30 -9.94
C ASP A 106 -17.00 10.08 -10.63
N ALA A 107 -18.16 9.64 -10.13
CA ALA A 107 -18.80 8.41 -10.58
C ALA A 107 -19.17 8.43 -12.07
N ALA A 108 -19.42 9.62 -12.63
CA ALA A 108 -19.86 9.79 -14.02
C ALA A 108 -18.72 9.57 -15.03
N SER A 109 -17.49 9.97 -14.68
CA SER A 109 -16.30 9.78 -15.51
C SER A 109 -15.65 8.40 -15.31
N GLY A 110 -15.97 7.71 -14.21
CA GLY A 110 -15.38 6.42 -13.86
C GLY A 110 -13.98 6.54 -13.25
N LEU A 111 -13.39 5.40 -12.87
CA LEU A 111 -12.16 5.37 -12.07
C LEU A 111 -10.98 6.09 -12.75
N GLU A 112 -10.74 5.81 -14.03
CA GLU A 112 -9.54 6.34 -14.73
C GLU A 112 -9.66 7.82 -15.07
N ALA A 113 -10.80 8.25 -15.64
CA ALA A 113 -10.98 9.65 -16.06
C ALA A 113 -11.52 10.57 -14.95
N GLY A 114 -11.99 9.99 -13.85
CA GLY A 114 -12.67 10.71 -12.78
C GLY A 114 -11.79 11.07 -11.58
N ASP A 115 -10.53 10.64 -11.53
CA ASP A 115 -9.60 10.80 -10.41
C ASP A 115 -9.27 12.27 -10.09
N ARG A 116 -9.00 13.09 -11.12
CA ARG A 116 -8.92 14.57 -11.02
C ARG A 116 -7.97 15.05 -9.90
N ASN A 117 -6.82 14.40 -9.74
CA ASN A 117 -5.82 14.65 -8.69
C ASN A 117 -5.39 16.11 -8.56
N THR A 118 -5.37 16.85 -9.67
CA THR A 118 -4.87 18.22 -9.71
C THR A 118 -5.94 19.24 -10.15
N PRO A 119 -5.80 20.53 -9.76
CA PRO A 119 -6.69 21.58 -10.24
C PRO A 119 -6.76 21.70 -11.78
N SER A 120 -5.68 21.36 -12.49
CA SER A 120 -5.67 21.34 -13.97
C SER A 120 -6.55 20.25 -14.57
N GLU A 121 -6.79 19.17 -13.84
CA GLU A 121 -7.61 18.05 -14.27
C GLU A 121 -9.08 18.22 -13.87
N ALA A 122 -9.40 19.23 -13.07
CA ALA A 122 -10.68 19.42 -12.40
C ALA A 122 -11.90 19.14 -13.29
N LEU A 123 -12.91 18.49 -12.70
CA LEU A 123 -14.17 18.24 -13.38
C LEU A 123 -14.85 19.57 -13.73
N LYS A 124 -15.04 19.83 -15.03
CA LYS A 124 -15.69 21.03 -15.53
C LYS A 124 -17.20 20.99 -15.28
N SER A 125 -17.78 22.15 -15.01
CA SER A 125 -19.23 22.28 -14.74
C SER A 125 -19.69 21.43 -13.55
N THR A 126 -18.81 21.25 -12.56
CA THR A 126 -19.13 20.62 -11.28
C THR A 126 -20.26 21.36 -10.60
N LYS A 127 -21.21 20.61 -10.03
CA LYS A 127 -22.41 21.14 -9.38
C LYS A 127 -22.79 20.32 -8.15
N ASN A 128 -23.64 20.91 -7.31
CA ASN A 128 -24.29 20.16 -6.23
C ASN A 128 -25.01 18.93 -6.78
N GLY A 129 -24.86 17.79 -6.11
CA GLY A 129 -25.36 16.49 -6.57
C GLY A 129 -24.33 15.64 -7.32
N THR A 130 -23.14 16.16 -7.62
CA THR A 130 -22.04 15.35 -8.21
C THR A 130 -21.70 14.19 -7.29
N LYS A 131 -21.69 12.97 -7.82
CA LYS A 131 -21.42 11.75 -7.06
C LYS A 131 -19.92 11.49 -7.05
N ILE A 132 -19.35 11.38 -5.85
CA ILE A 132 -17.93 11.12 -5.61
C ILE A 132 -17.81 9.72 -5.03
N VAL A 133 -16.82 8.95 -5.48
CA VAL A 133 -16.53 7.60 -5.02
C VAL A 133 -15.14 7.56 -4.43
N PHE A 134 -15.02 6.94 -3.27
CA PHE A 134 -13.76 6.66 -2.58
C PHE A 134 -13.52 5.16 -2.71
N ARG A 135 -12.59 4.76 -3.57
CA ARG A 135 -12.16 3.37 -3.71
C ARG A 135 -10.92 3.14 -2.87
N ILE A 136 -11.06 2.31 -1.84
CA ILE A 136 -9.99 1.93 -0.91
C ILE A 136 -9.54 0.53 -1.28
N ILE A 137 -8.27 0.37 -1.61
CA ILE A 137 -7.67 -0.85 -2.18
C ILE A 137 -6.57 -1.33 -1.24
N ASN A 138 -6.57 -2.62 -0.91
CA ASN A 138 -5.40 -3.24 -0.30
C ASN A 138 -4.38 -3.59 -1.39
N THR A 139 -3.31 -2.82 -1.51
CA THR A 139 -2.22 -3.05 -2.47
C THR A 139 -1.05 -3.83 -1.87
N GLY A 140 -1.14 -4.20 -0.59
CA GLY A 140 -0.11 -4.93 0.15
C GLY A 140 -0.19 -6.45 -0.01
N LYS A 141 0.49 -7.16 0.89
CA LYS A 141 0.59 -8.63 0.92
C LYS A 141 -0.11 -9.29 2.10
N VAL A 142 -0.64 -8.50 3.02
CA VAL A 142 -1.35 -8.95 4.21
C VAL A 142 -2.77 -8.39 4.23
N ASN A 143 -3.69 -9.06 4.92
CA ASN A 143 -5.05 -8.57 5.09
C ASN A 143 -5.06 -7.28 5.91
N LEU A 144 -5.94 -6.34 5.55
CA LEU A 144 -6.17 -5.10 6.29
C LEU A 144 -7.55 -5.13 6.95
N THR A 145 -7.68 -4.55 8.14
CA THR A 145 -8.95 -4.31 8.82
C THR A 145 -8.94 -2.96 9.53
N LYS A 146 -9.99 -2.64 10.30
CA LYS A 146 -10.18 -1.34 10.96
C LYS A 146 -10.00 -0.19 9.94
N ILE A 147 -10.62 -0.35 8.77
CA ILE A 147 -10.51 0.64 7.69
C ILE A 147 -11.25 1.91 8.10
N THR A 148 -10.58 3.06 7.97
CA THR A 148 -11.19 4.37 8.20
C THR A 148 -11.27 5.17 6.90
N LEU A 149 -12.19 6.12 6.85
CA LEU A 149 -12.26 7.10 5.77
C LEU A 149 -12.66 8.44 6.36
N ASP A 150 -11.81 9.44 6.15
CA ASP A 150 -12.06 10.83 6.44
C ASP A 150 -12.06 11.62 5.15
N ASP A 151 -12.91 12.65 5.06
CA ASP A 151 -12.96 13.54 3.92
C ASP A 151 -13.07 14.99 4.35
N LYS A 152 -12.31 15.87 3.69
CA LYS A 152 -12.33 17.31 3.98
C LYS A 152 -12.11 18.15 2.73
N THR A 153 -12.88 19.22 2.61
CA THR A 153 -12.58 20.31 1.68
C THR A 153 -11.32 21.04 2.13
N ILE A 154 -10.32 21.12 1.26
CA ILE A 154 -9.05 21.81 1.55
C ILE A 154 -8.91 23.14 0.80
N ALA A 155 -9.67 23.34 -0.27
CA ALA A 155 -9.73 24.61 -0.99
C ALA A 155 -11.09 24.83 -1.66
N GLY A 156 -11.49 26.09 -1.79
CA GLY A 156 -12.75 26.46 -2.43
C GLY A 156 -13.96 26.22 -1.53
N SER A 157 -15.04 25.69 -2.10
CA SER A 157 -16.32 25.48 -1.41
C SER A 157 -16.92 24.12 -1.67
N GLY A 158 -17.96 23.76 -0.92
CA GLY A 158 -18.66 22.49 -1.06
C GLY A 158 -17.97 21.37 -0.31
N THR A 159 -18.73 20.37 0.08
CA THR A 159 -18.31 19.22 0.90
C THR A 159 -19.00 17.97 0.39
N VAL A 160 -18.28 16.86 0.35
CA VAL A 160 -18.87 15.56 0.06
C VAL A 160 -19.58 15.05 1.30
N THR A 161 -20.89 14.92 1.21
CA THR A 161 -21.77 14.50 2.30
C THR A 161 -22.52 13.22 1.92
N ASN A 162 -23.31 12.68 2.86
CA ASN A 162 -24.09 11.46 2.66
C ASN A 162 -23.22 10.28 2.21
N LEU A 163 -22.17 9.99 2.98
CA LEU A 163 -21.29 8.86 2.74
C LEU A 163 -22.05 7.54 2.96
N GLU A 164 -22.19 6.77 1.89
CA GLU A 164 -22.80 5.45 1.83
C GLU A 164 -21.71 4.39 1.98
N TYR A 165 -21.57 3.87 3.20
CA TYR A 165 -20.65 2.79 3.53
C TYR A 165 -21.26 1.40 3.23
N PRO A 166 -20.44 0.38 2.91
CA PRO A 166 -20.94 -0.99 2.80
C PRO A 166 -21.47 -1.50 4.15
N ALA A 167 -22.43 -2.41 4.10
CA ALA A 167 -23.11 -2.92 5.30
C ALA A 167 -22.15 -3.55 6.34
N ASN A 168 -21.03 -4.12 5.90
CA ASN A 168 -20.04 -4.77 6.75
C ASN A 168 -18.83 -3.88 7.11
N TRP A 169 -18.92 -2.55 6.94
CA TRP A 169 -17.81 -1.62 7.15
C TRP A 169 -17.04 -1.82 8.46
N SER A 170 -17.75 -1.95 9.58
CA SER A 170 -17.15 -2.09 10.92
C SER A 170 -16.33 -3.36 11.12
N ASN A 171 -16.63 -4.41 10.36
CA ASN A 171 -15.96 -5.71 10.42
C ASN A 171 -15.26 -6.05 9.10
N LEU A 172 -15.01 -5.05 8.25
CA LEU A 172 -14.42 -5.25 6.95
C LEU A 172 -12.99 -5.77 7.10
N VAL A 173 -12.68 -6.81 6.34
CA VAL A 173 -11.32 -7.29 6.11
C VAL A 173 -11.08 -7.22 4.61
N LEU A 174 -10.14 -6.39 4.19
CA LEU A 174 -9.69 -6.29 2.80
C LEU A 174 -8.50 -7.22 2.60
N LYS A 175 -8.66 -8.27 1.78
CA LYS A 175 -7.54 -9.13 1.39
C LYS A 175 -6.64 -8.43 0.36
N PRO A 176 -5.38 -8.86 0.19
CA PRO A 176 -4.52 -8.37 -0.88
C PRO A 176 -5.22 -8.35 -2.25
N GLY A 177 -5.24 -7.19 -2.89
CA GLY A 177 -5.89 -6.95 -4.18
C GLY A 177 -7.41 -6.67 -4.13
N GLU A 178 -8.07 -6.86 -2.99
CA GLU A 178 -9.47 -6.48 -2.83
C GLU A 178 -9.63 -4.97 -2.61
N TYR A 179 -10.82 -4.46 -2.93
CA TYR A 179 -11.19 -3.07 -2.72
C TYR A 179 -12.60 -2.94 -2.16
N VAL A 180 -12.87 -1.78 -1.59
CA VAL A 180 -14.19 -1.35 -1.15
C VAL A 180 -14.46 0.05 -1.66
N GLU A 181 -15.73 0.37 -1.90
CA GLU A 181 -16.14 1.72 -2.30
C GLU A 181 -17.06 2.33 -1.25
N VAL A 182 -16.79 3.60 -0.92
CA VAL A 182 -17.71 4.48 -0.21
C VAL A 182 -18.17 5.56 -1.19
N LYS A 183 -19.46 5.85 -1.23
CA LYS A 183 -20.02 6.82 -2.19
C LYS A 183 -20.55 8.03 -1.44
N GLY A 184 -20.28 9.21 -1.96
CA GLY A 184 -20.74 10.47 -1.40
C GLY A 184 -21.36 11.37 -2.45
N THR A 185 -21.93 12.47 -1.99
CA THR A 185 -22.53 13.50 -2.84
C THR A 185 -21.94 14.85 -2.50
N LEU A 186 -21.36 15.51 -3.50
CA LEU A 186 -20.89 16.88 -3.37
C LEU A 186 -22.08 17.83 -3.19
N THR A 187 -22.03 18.64 -2.13
CA THR A 187 -23.08 19.60 -1.75
C THR A 187 -22.46 20.91 -1.30
N GLY A 188 -23.23 22.00 -1.26
CA GLY A 188 -22.76 23.28 -0.73
C GLY A 188 -21.74 24.04 -1.60
N MET A 189 -21.61 23.70 -2.88
CA MET A 189 -20.82 24.48 -3.84
C MET A 189 -21.38 25.90 -3.97
N ASN A 190 -20.57 26.91 -3.64
CA ASN A 190 -20.94 28.32 -3.72
C ASN A 190 -19.82 29.25 -4.27
N THR A 191 -18.62 28.71 -4.49
CA THR A 191 -17.50 29.38 -5.19
C THR A 191 -17.17 28.67 -6.50
N MET A 192 -16.22 29.23 -7.26
CA MET A 192 -15.83 28.65 -8.55
C MET A 192 -15.10 27.31 -8.44
N ASN A 193 -14.31 27.10 -7.39
CA ASN A 193 -13.41 25.95 -7.27
C ASN A 193 -13.79 25.06 -6.08
N HIS A 194 -13.39 23.80 -6.17
CA HIS A 194 -13.48 22.80 -5.11
C HIS A 194 -12.27 21.87 -5.18
N THR A 195 -11.62 21.68 -4.04
CA THR A 195 -10.66 20.62 -3.85
C THR A 195 -10.95 19.96 -2.50
N ASP A 196 -11.19 18.66 -2.53
CA ASP A 196 -11.37 17.82 -1.35
C ASP A 196 -10.32 16.72 -1.28
N ARG A 197 -9.90 16.42 -0.05
CA ARG A 197 -8.92 15.39 0.27
C ARG A 197 -9.59 14.29 1.07
N GLY A 198 -9.63 13.11 0.48
CA GLY A 198 -9.90 11.88 1.20
C GLY A 198 -8.63 11.39 1.90
N HIS A 199 -8.80 10.77 3.06
CA HIS A 199 -7.74 10.13 3.82
C HIS A 199 -8.26 8.80 4.35
N THR A 200 -7.50 7.73 4.19
CA THR A 200 -7.87 6.39 4.68
C THR A 200 -6.74 5.77 5.46
N THR A 201 -7.08 4.97 6.47
CA THR A 201 -6.13 4.09 7.15
C THR A 201 -6.62 2.65 7.08
N GLY A 202 -5.68 1.70 7.18
CA GLY A 202 -5.95 0.29 7.33
C GLY A 202 -4.93 -0.39 8.23
N THR A 203 -5.40 -1.21 9.15
CA THR A 203 -4.56 -1.92 10.12
C THR A 203 -4.22 -3.32 9.60
N PRO A 204 -2.94 -3.67 9.42
CA PRO A 204 -2.53 -5.00 8.99
C PRO A 204 -2.86 -6.08 10.02
N ILE A 205 -3.33 -7.22 9.55
CA ILE A 205 -3.48 -8.44 10.34
C ILE A 205 -2.21 -9.28 10.15
N VAL A 206 -1.45 -9.46 11.21
CA VAL A 206 -0.18 -10.20 11.20
C VAL A 206 -0.23 -11.37 12.19
N PRO A 207 0.54 -12.44 11.94
CA PRO A 207 0.79 -13.45 12.96
C PRO A 207 1.35 -12.80 14.22
N CYS A 208 0.88 -13.22 15.38
CA CYS A 208 1.46 -12.77 16.63
C CYS A 208 2.91 -13.25 16.75
N ALA A 209 3.78 -12.38 17.27
CA ALA A 209 5.15 -12.76 17.58
C ALA A 209 5.14 -13.98 18.52
N SER A 210 5.87 -15.03 18.14
CA SER A 210 6.19 -16.12 19.05
C SER A 210 7.10 -15.58 20.15
N HIS A 211 6.90 -16.01 21.39
CA HIS A 211 7.82 -15.69 22.47
C HIS A 211 9.21 -16.25 22.14
N ASN A 212 10.25 -15.46 22.38
CA ASN A 212 11.66 -15.83 22.18
C ASN A 212 12.25 -16.57 23.38
N ASP A 213 11.41 -17.26 24.15
CA ASP A 213 11.89 -18.04 25.27
C ASP A 213 12.70 -19.22 24.71
N HIS A 214 13.88 -19.47 25.27
CA HIS A 214 14.67 -20.61 24.82
C HIS A 214 13.85 -21.88 25.07
N PRO A 215 13.75 -22.82 24.10
CA PRO A 215 12.92 -24.02 24.23
C PRO A 215 13.33 -24.97 25.38
N PHE A 216 14.37 -24.64 26.15
CA PHE A 216 14.86 -25.42 27.29
C PHE A 216 15.03 -24.58 28.56
N ASP A 217 14.54 -23.35 28.61
CA ASP A 217 14.56 -22.59 29.85
C ASP A 217 13.42 -23.09 30.76
N PRO A 218 13.67 -23.33 32.07
CA PRO A 218 12.68 -23.91 32.98
C PRO A 218 11.47 -23.00 33.24
N ASN A 219 11.60 -21.70 32.92
CA ASN A 219 10.50 -20.73 32.90
C ASN A 219 10.06 -20.39 31.46
N GLY A 220 10.73 -20.94 30.44
CA GLY A 220 10.35 -20.88 29.03
C GLY A 220 9.22 -21.86 28.78
N GLY A 221 8.10 -21.58 29.44
CA GLY A 221 6.87 -22.34 29.32
C GLY A 221 6.23 -22.13 27.95
N ASP A 222 6.88 -22.57 26.89
CA ASP A 222 6.19 -23.24 25.79
C ASP A 222 5.83 -24.65 26.29
N ASN A 223 5.01 -24.71 27.35
CA ASN A 223 3.97 -25.72 27.36
C ASN A 223 3.28 -25.50 26.03
N GLY A 224 3.30 -26.50 25.13
CA GLY A 224 2.68 -26.48 23.80
C GLY A 224 1.18 -26.16 23.83
N ASN A 225 0.87 -24.99 24.33
CA ASN A 225 -0.40 -24.33 24.41
C ASN A 225 -0.28 -23.30 23.30
N GLY A 226 -0.83 -23.65 22.14
CA GLY A 226 -1.07 -22.73 21.04
C GLY A 226 -1.86 -21.53 21.56
N GLY A 227 -1.13 -20.54 22.06
CA GLY A 227 -1.63 -19.53 22.99
C GLY A 227 -1.46 -18.12 22.48
N ASN A 228 -1.26 -17.96 21.17
CA ASN A 228 -1.76 -16.77 20.51
C ASN A 228 -2.53 -17.21 19.27
N THR A 229 -3.65 -17.90 19.50
CA THR A 229 -4.74 -18.01 18.51
C THR A 229 -5.41 -16.65 18.23
N GLY A 230 -4.85 -15.55 18.75
CA GLY A 230 -5.27 -14.19 18.48
C GLY A 230 -4.72 -13.68 17.15
N VAL A 231 -5.53 -12.91 16.44
CA VAL A 231 -5.06 -12.03 15.37
C VAL A 231 -4.30 -10.87 16.00
N CYS A 232 -3.04 -10.67 15.61
CA CYS A 232 -2.26 -9.50 15.98
C CYS A 232 -2.41 -8.41 14.92
N TYR A 233 -2.30 -7.17 15.38
CA TYR A 233 -2.42 -5.98 14.56
C TYR A 233 -1.08 -5.26 14.53
N ASP A 234 -0.59 -4.95 13.33
CA ASP A 234 0.61 -4.13 13.15
C ASP A 234 0.24 -2.64 13.05
N THR A 235 1.25 -1.80 12.87
CA THR A 235 1.14 -0.36 12.62
C THR A 235 0.21 -0.11 11.42
N PRO A 236 -0.83 0.74 11.56
CA PRO A 236 -1.68 1.10 10.45
C PRO A 236 -0.90 1.72 9.28
N VAL A 237 -1.31 1.38 8.06
CA VAL A 237 -0.90 2.06 6.83
C VAL A 237 -1.97 3.05 6.42
N GLU A 238 -1.56 4.10 5.71
CA GLU A 238 -2.45 5.19 5.31
C GLU A 238 -2.20 5.62 3.87
N ASP A 239 -3.22 6.22 3.26
CA ASP A 239 -3.09 6.91 1.98
C ASP A 239 -4.06 8.10 1.93
N SER A 240 -3.81 9.05 1.04
CA SER A 240 -4.68 10.20 0.82
C SER A 240 -4.76 10.53 -0.66
N ASP A 241 -5.90 11.07 -1.06
CA ASP A 241 -6.16 11.35 -2.46
C ASP A 241 -7.03 12.59 -2.61
N ASP A 242 -6.70 13.42 -3.59
CA ASP A 242 -7.36 14.70 -3.84
C ASP A 242 -8.28 14.59 -5.05
N TRP A 243 -9.47 15.16 -4.95
CA TRP A 243 -10.36 15.33 -6.10
C TRP A 243 -10.64 16.81 -6.34
N ASN A 244 -10.72 17.21 -7.61
CA ASN A 244 -10.86 18.61 -8.00
C ASN A 244 -12.08 18.84 -8.91
N GLY A 245 -12.83 19.91 -8.64
CA GLY A 245 -13.97 20.34 -9.42
C GLY A 245 -14.01 21.85 -9.62
N VAL A 246 -14.55 22.29 -10.77
CA VAL A 246 -14.77 23.71 -11.08
C VAL A 246 -16.19 23.92 -11.59
N THR A 247 -16.89 24.94 -11.09
CA THR A 247 -18.23 25.29 -11.57
C THR A 247 -18.16 25.87 -12.99
N ALA A 248 -19.30 25.90 -13.68
CA ALA A 248 -19.35 26.61 -14.95
C ALA A 248 -19.08 28.11 -14.72
N ALA A 249 -18.19 28.71 -15.51
CA ALA A 249 -18.00 30.15 -15.48
C ALA A 249 -19.37 30.84 -15.71
N PRO A 250 -19.72 31.89 -14.94
CA PRO A 250 -20.90 32.67 -15.24
C PRO A 250 -20.77 33.20 -16.67
N LEU A 251 -21.79 32.95 -17.50
CA LEU A 251 -21.86 33.52 -18.84
C LEU A 251 -21.69 35.04 -18.71
N ALA A 252 -20.67 35.61 -19.36
CA ALA A 252 -20.55 37.04 -19.50
C ALA A 252 -21.78 37.53 -20.27
N GLN A 253 -22.67 38.26 -19.60
CA GLN A 253 -23.83 38.90 -20.22
C GLN A 253 -23.34 40.12 -21.03
N THR A 254 -22.70 39.87 -22.17
CA THR A 254 -22.41 40.88 -23.19
C THR A 254 -23.35 40.68 -24.36
N GLY A 255 -24.64 40.94 -24.13
CA GLY A 255 -25.67 40.94 -25.16
C GLY A 255 -26.47 42.24 -25.10
N SER A 256 -26.01 43.22 -25.86
CA SER A 256 -26.61 44.53 -26.12
C SER A 256 -28.14 44.57 -26.07
N ALA A 257 -28.70 45.29 -25.10
CA ALA A 257 -29.97 45.98 -25.29
C ALA A 257 -29.72 47.26 -26.10
N VAL A 258 -29.56 47.15 -27.42
CA VAL A 258 -29.69 48.31 -28.31
C VAL A 258 -31.10 48.26 -28.90
N VAL A 259 -32.05 48.79 -28.14
CA VAL A 259 -33.28 49.35 -28.70
C VAL A 259 -33.06 50.85 -28.74
N SER A 260 -32.72 51.40 -29.91
CA SER A 260 -32.87 52.82 -30.27
C SER A 260 -32.64 53.01 -31.78
N ILE A 261 -33.72 52.88 -32.54
CA ILE A 261 -34.12 53.66 -33.71
C ILE A 261 -33.00 54.47 -34.43
N ALA A 262 -32.69 54.08 -35.66
CA ALA A 262 -32.22 54.99 -36.70
C ALA A 262 -32.74 54.55 -38.08
N ILE A 263 -34.04 54.72 -38.30
CA ILE A 263 -34.57 54.96 -39.64
C ILE A 263 -34.28 56.42 -39.95
N ALA A 264 -33.24 56.70 -40.74
CA ALA A 264 -33.04 58.00 -41.35
C ALA A 264 -32.24 57.89 -42.67
N ALA A 265 -32.99 57.99 -43.76
CA ALA A 265 -32.61 58.59 -45.04
C ALA A 265 -31.48 57.95 -45.88
N LEU A 266 -31.85 56.95 -46.69
CA LEU A 266 -31.41 56.90 -48.09
C LEU A 266 -32.05 58.09 -48.84
N ALA A 267 -31.39 59.25 -48.84
CA ALA A 267 -31.63 60.29 -49.83
C ALA A 267 -30.47 61.31 -49.85
N ALA A 268 -29.75 61.29 -50.97
CA ALA A 268 -29.05 62.41 -51.60
C ALA A 268 -27.90 63.11 -50.84
N LEU A 269 -26.70 62.98 -51.43
CA LEU A 269 -25.64 63.98 -51.69
C LEU A 269 -24.33 63.17 -51.75
N GLY A 270 -23.72 62.88 -52.89
CA GLY A 270 -23.35 63.83 -53.92
C GLY A 270 -21.86 64.15 -53.78
N ALA A 271 -21.00 63.34 -54.39
CA ALA A 271 -19.63 63.71 -54.79
C ALA A 271 -19.05 62.62 -55.69
N GLY A 272 -19.56 62.59 -56.93
CA GLY A 272 -18.92 61.87 -58.02
C GLY A 272 -17.61 62.55 -58.39
N ALA A 273 -16.54 61.76 -58.43
CA ALA A 273 -15.29 62.13 -59.06
C ALA A 273 -15.02 61.13 -60.19
N SER A 274 -14.59 61.68 -61.33
CA SER A 274 -14.08 60.99 -62.52
C SER A 274 -15.12 60.70 -63.60
N ILE A 275 -15.18 61.59 -64.60
CA ILE A 275 -14.81 61.29 -66.00
C ILE A 275 -14.67 62.66 -66.70
N MET A 276 -13.43 63.05 -67.00
CA MET A 276 -13.15 63.92 -68.14
C MET A 276 -13.30 63.08 -69.41
N ILE A 277 -13.89 63.63 -70.48
CA ILE A 277 -13.32 63.63 -71.84
C ILE A 277 -14.24 64.42 -72.81
N THR A 278 -13.67 65.54 -73.25
CA THR A 278 -13.74 66.22 -74.56
C THR A 278 -15.00 66.88 -75.15
N LYS A 279 -14.80 68.19 -75.37
CA LYS A 279 -14.94 69.00 -76.60
C LYS A 279 -16.35 69.26 -77.18
N ARG A 280 -16.81 70.49 -76.90
CA ARG A 280 -17.07 71.59 -77.87
C ARG A 280 -17.37 71.17 -79.32
N ASN A 281 -18.62 71.36 -79.75
CA ASN A 281 -19.04 72.52 -80.55
C ASN A 281 -20.52 72.39 -80.96
N LYS A 282 -21.30 73.46 -80.74
CA LYS A 282 -22.48 73.79 -81.53
C LYS A 282 -22.34 75.26 -81.88
N GLU A 283 -22.22 75.58 -83.17
CA GLU A 283 -23.15 76.51 -83.81
C GLU A 283 -22.85 76.73 -85.31
N ASN A 284 -23.96 76.90 -86.04
CA ASN A 284 -24.14 77.57 -87.34
C ASN A 284 -23.58 76.83 -88.57
N ALA A 285 -24.31 76.63 -89.68
CA ALA A 285 -25.36 77.44 -90.29
C ALA A 285 -26.13 76.68 -91.40
N ARG A 286 -27.27 77.29 -91.82
CA ARG A 286 -27.91 77.30 -93.17
C ARG A 286 -29.07 76.32 -93.44
N LYS A 287 -30.31 76.81 -93.51
CA LYS A 287 -30.98 77.33 -94.74
C LYS A 287 -32.47 77.64 -94.55
N HIS A 288 -32.88 78.74 -95.19
CA HIS A 288 -34.20 79.25 -95.59
C HIS A 288 -35.13 79.83 -94.52
#